data_AF-A0A1F7UTV4-F1
#
_entry.id   AF-A0A1F7UTV4-F1
#
_cell.length_a   1.000
_cell.length_b   1.000
_cell.length_c   1.000
_cell.angle_alpha   90.00
_cell.angle_beta   90.00
_cell.angle_gamma   90.00
#
_symmetry.space_group_name_H-M   'P 1'
#
loop_
_entity.id
_entity.type
_entity.pdbx_description
1 polymer ?
#
loop_
_entity_poly.entity_id
_entity_poly.type
_entity_poly.pdbx_seq_one_letter_code
_entity_poly.pdbx_strand_id
1 'polypeptide(L)'
;MAEPKRPKEEKKPAEEGFELNIAELEAEEARSRLSADEAAYLEMILTTSEELERIAAIPDEQERTKKMKEFDTQTALMQEQARLAALPDAERKKVIALNKAEMERLKAEAEQLEREARTFKAPEMFEAMRQIRETSLKKFKELATDNWSELVGFFEDALHHKDVPRADAIMRKLTNDGNENELTNWFGYPSTMQGMHDFVNEVLIGRTDKDPVTGRSMRDEAGEPIWRKLDHLPQDPSTHPLGMGEQEAYMLQSDISYAAEKIGHWEVARVVKRDVSGRFVQMSEEEHALECTIEIGKTRDPRAIARGLNRLAYGGEEIDWEEGNLGDYRRGDIGRSFTPALLGLLFFAKEAEYMTAQFDKKEFNLNLRTKFKEFIDKDPARHKQLLRDAGLPEPLVKRLAGEETEEKVKAQTITMDGLKKLITRIGEARKVYEAQKLRERAAA
;
A
#
# COMPACT_ATOMS: atom_id res chain seq x y z
N MET A 1 32.56 11.61 86.47
CA MET A 1 33.23 11.91 85.18
C MET A 1 34.17 10.76 84.85
N ALA A 2 34.35 10.52 83.56
CA ALA A 2 35.24 9.54 82.93
C ALA A 2 34.67 8.13 82.71
N GLU A 3 34.36 7.86 81.43
CA GLU A 3 34.25 6.54 80.81
C GLU A 3 35.59 5.78 80.89
N PRO A 4 35.57 4.45 81.04
CA PRO A 4 36.73 3.62 80.75
C PRO A 4 36.75 3.21 79.26
N LYS A 5 37.86 3.56 78.61
CA LYS A 5 38.23 3.26 77.23
C LYS A 5 38.28 1.75 76.95
N ARG A 6 37.77 1.34 75.78
CA ARG A 6 37.94 0.00 75.19
C ARG A 6 39.39 -0.26 74.77
N PRO A 7 39.94 -1.47 74.98
CA PRO A 7 41.11 -1.94 74.26
C PRO A 7 40.74 -2.43 72.86
N LYS A 8 41.70 -2.23 71.94
CA LYS A 8 41.65 -2.43 70.50
C LYS A 8 41.70 -3.93 70.15
N GLU A 9 40.81 -4.38 69.27
CA GLU A 9 40.97 -5.66 68.57
C GLU A 9 41.85 -5.46 67.33
N GLU A 10 42.86 -6.31 67.23
CA GLU A 10 43.82 -6.37 66.13
C GLU A 10 43.14 -6.86 64.85
N LYS A 11 43.34 -6.12 63.75
CA LYS A 11 43.01 -6.56 62.40
C LYS A 11 43.93 -7.70 61.98
N LYS A 12 43.35 -8.84 61.58
CA LYS A 12 43.97 -9.85 60.70
C LYS A 12 43.24 -9.88 59.34
N PRO A 13 43.92 -10.30 58.26
CA PRO A 13 43.67 -9.83 56.91
C PRO A 13 42.44 -10.46 56.25
N ALA A 14 41.91 -9.76 55.25
CA ALA A 14 40.86 -10.23 54.37
C ALA A 14 41.34 -11.49 53.61
N GLU A 15 40.68 -12.62 53.87
CA GLU A 15 40.67 -13.76 52.97
C GLU A 15 39.38 -13.67 52.15
N GLU A 16 39.47 -12.95 51.04
CA GLU A 16 38.68 -13.28 49.86
C GLU A 16 39.06 -14.70 49.44
N GLY A 17 38.09 -15.60 49.37
CA GLY A 17 38.34 -16.89 48.73
C GLY A 17 37.33 -17.98 49.07
N PHE A 18 36.60 -18.39 48.03
CA PHE A 18 36.21 -19.79 47.83
C PHE A 18 35.25 -20.41 48.85
N GLU A 19 34.02 -19.89 48.93
CA GLU A 19 32.86 -20.79 49.00
C GLU A 19 32.29 -20.92 47.59
N LEU A 20 33.04 -21.62 46.73
CA LEU A 20 32.48 -22.19 45.52
C LEU A 20 31.48 -23.25 45.99
N ASN A 21 30.21 -23.01 45.69
CA ASN A 21 29.10 -23.87 46.01
C ASN A 21 29.40 -25.27 45.48
N ILE A 22 29.72 -26.22 46.37
CA ILE A 22 30.16 -27.57 46.01
C ILE A 22 29.14 -28.25 45.08
N ALA A 23 27.86 -27.89 45.20
CA ALA A 23 26.80 -28.33 44.30
C ALA A 23 26.93 -27.80 42.86
N GLU A 24 27.41 -26.56 42.65
CA GLU A 24 27.67 -26.01 41.31
C GLU A 24 28.91 -26.66 40.68
N LEU A 25 29.96 -26.89 41.47
CA LEU A 25 31.16 -27.60 41.02
C LEU A 25 30.88 -29.08 40.69
N GLU A 26 30.08 -29.78 41.50
CA GLU A 26 29.68 -31.16 41.22
C GLU A 26 28.75 -31.25 39.99
N ALA A 27 27.90 -30.24 39.77
CA ALA A 27 27.08 -30.13 38.57
C ALA A 27 27.91 -29.81 37.31
N GLU A 28 28.93 -28.95 37.41
CA GLU A 28 29.90 -28.69 36.33
C GLU A 28 30.76 -29.91 36.01
N GLU A 29 31.24 -30.61 37.04
CA GLU A 29 32.06 -31.82 36.88
C GLU A 29 31.23 -32.98 36.29
N ALA A 30 29.94 -33.09 36.63
CA ALA A 30 29.02 -34.02 36.00
C ALA A 30 28.72 -33.65 34.53
N ARG A 31 28.56 -32.35 34.21
CA ARG A 31 28.44 -31.82 32.83
C ARG A 31 29.67 -32.12 31.97
N SER A 32 30.86 -32.12 32.58
CA SER A 32 32.13 -32.38 31.89
C SER A 32 32.36 -33.84 31.45
N ARG A 33 31.56 -34.79 31.96
CA ARG A 33 31.67 -36.24 31.69
C ARG A 33 30.65 -36.75 30.66
N LEU A 34 29.77 -35.89 30.18
CA LEU A 34 28.74 -36.21 29.19
C LEU A 34 29.30 -36.08 27.78
N SER A 35 28.90 -36.98 26.88
CA SER A 35 29.17 -36.78 25.45
C SER A 35 28.48 -35.49 24.96
N ALA A 36 28.96 -34.91 23.86
CA ALA A 36 28.39 -33.68 23.29
C ALA A 36 26.87 -33.81 23.04
N ASP A 37 26.41 -35.01 22.69
CA ASP A 37 24.99 -35.30 22.45
C ASP A 37 24.18 -35.36 23.77
N GLU A 38 24.76 -35.91 24.84
CA GLU A 38 24.10 -35.99 26.15
C GLU A 38 24.06 -34.63 26.86
N ALA A 39 25.08 -33.79 26.67
CA ALA A 39 25.10 -32.41 27.18
C ALA A 39 24.04 -31.55 26.49
N ALA A 40 23.91 -31.65 25.16
CA ALA A 40 22.88 -30.95 24.39
C ALA A 40 21.46 -31.41 24.77
N TYR A 41 21.28 -32.71 25.06
CA TYR A 41 20.00 -33.25 25.50
C TYR A 41 19.59 -32.72 26.89
N LEU A 42 20.53 -32.63 27.82
CA LEU A 42 20.28 -32.08 29.16
C LEU A 42 20.00 -30.57 29.14
N GLU A 43 20.70 -29.81 28.30
CA GLU A 43 20.44 -28.39 28.10
C GLU A 43 19.03 -28.14 27.56
N MET A 44 18.60 -28.93 26.57
CA MET A 44 17.25 -28.89 26.02
C MET A 44 16.18 -29.18 27.08
N ILE A 45 16.36 -30.18 27.95
CA ILE A 45 15.41 -30.48 29.03
C ILE A 45 15.31 -29.32 30.02
N LEU A 46 16.45 -28.72 30.41
CA LEU A 46 16.47 -27.59 31.34
C LEU A 46 15.75 -26.37 30.78
N THR A 47 16.01 -25.99 29.52
CA THR A 47 15.31 -24.87 28.88
C THR A 47 13.80 -25.11 28.75
N THR A 48 13.40 -26.34 28.43
CA THR A 48 11.99 -26.75 28.31
C THR A 48 11.27 -26.66 29.66
N SER A 49 11.96 -27.02 30.74
CA SER A 49 11.44 -26.93 32.11
C SER A 49 11.25 -25.49 32.57
N GLU A 50 12.23 -24.61 32.30
CA GLU A 50 12.16 -23.18 32.67
C GLU A 50 11.03 -22.44 31.94
N GLU A 51 10.77 -22.76 30.67
CA GLU A 51 9.67 -22.17 29.92
C GLU A 51 8.30 -22.61 30.44
N LEU A 52 8.13 -23.87 30.82
CA LEU A 52 6.89 -24.35 31.45
C LEU A 52 6.61 -23.63 32.77
N GLU A 53 7.63 -23.41 33.59
CA GLU A 53 7.50 -22.65 34.84
C GLU A 53 7.10 -21.19 34.58
N ARG A 54 7.67 -20.55 33.56
CA ARG A 54 7.29 -19.20 33.14
C ARG A 54 5.84 -19.13 32.66
N ILE A 55 5.39 -20.11 31.87
CA ILE A 55 4.00 -20.18 31.38
C ILE A 55 3.03 -20.43 32.55
N ALA A 56 3.39 -21.31 33.49
CA ALA A 56 2.57 -21.60 34.67
C ALA A 56 2.42 -20.38 35.60
N ALA A 57 3.40 -19.48 35.63
CA ALA A 57 3.36 -18.24 36.40
C ALA A 57 2.49 -17.12 35.78
N ILE A 58 1.96 -17.31 34.57
CA ILE A 58 1.08 -16.33 33.90
C ILE A 58 -0.29 -16.29 34.62
N PRO A 59 -0.72 -15.12 35.15
CA PRO A 59 -1.98 -15.01 35.89
C PRO A 59 -3.23 -15.07 34.99
N ASP A 60 -3.12 -14.59 33.74
CA ASP A 60 -4.22 -14.55 32.80
C ASP A 60 -4.43 -15.91 32.11
N GLU A 61 -5.64 -16.46 32.22
CA GLU A 61 -5.94 -17.82 31.75
C GLU A 61 -5.99 -17.93 30.22
N GLN A 62 -6.40 -16.87 29.51
CA GLN A 62 -6.42 -16.86 28.04
C GLN A 62 -5.00 -16.79 27.47
N GLU A 63 -4.16 -15.92 28.04
CA GLU A 63 -2.76 -15.76 27.67
C GLU A 63 -1.94 -17.01 28.01
N ARG A 64 -2.16 -17.62 29.19
CA ARG A 64 -1.53 -18.89 29.58
C ARG A 64 -1.90 -20.02 28.60
N THR A 65 -3.18 -20.14 28.24
CA THR A 65 -3.65 -21.18 27.30
C THR A 65 -3.04 -20.99 25.92
N LYS A 66 -2.93 -19.74 25.46
CA LYS A 66 -2.27 -19.42 24.18
C LYS A 66 -0.78 -19.79 24.22
N LYS A 67 -0.07 -19.38 25.27
CA LYS A 67 1.35 -19.65 25.46
C LYS A 67 1.66 -21.15 25.60
N MET A 68 0.80 -21.89 26.27
CA MET A 68 0.91 -23.35 26.36
C MET A 68 0.79 -24.03 24.98
N LYS A 69 -0.16 -23.60 24.14
CA LYS A 69 -0.29 -24.11 22.77
C LYS A 69 0.92 -23.79 21.90
N GLU A 70 1.46 -22.58 22.01
CA GLU A 70 2.69 -22.16 21.30
C GLU A 70 3.88 -23.07 21.71
N PHE A 71 4.01 -23.31 23.01
CA PHE A 71 5.03 -24.17 23.59
C PHE A 71 4.90 -25.65 23.16
N ASP A 72 3.70 -26.22 23.18
CA ASP A 72 3.43 -27.57 22.71
C ASP A 72 3.82 -27.74 21.23
N THR A 73 3.54 -26.70 20.43
CA THR A 73 3.86 -26.69 18.99
C THR A 73 5.36 -26.62 18.74
N GLN A 74 6.08 -25.77 19.48
CA GLN A 74 7.54 -25.68 19.40
C GLN A 74 8.23 -26.98 19.85
N THR A 75 7.74 -27.58 20.93
CA THR A 75 8.24 -28.84 21.45
C THR A 75 8.08 -29.98 20.44
N ALA A 76 6.90 -30.08 19.81
CA ALA A 76 6.65 -31.05 18.74
C ALA A 76 7.57 -30.84 17.53
N LEU A 77 7.86 -29.58 17.17
CA LEU A 77 8.77 -29.24 16.07
C LEU A 77 10.21 -29.65 16.40
N MET A 78 10.69 -29.38 17.61
CA MET A 78 12.04 -29.78 18.04
C MET A 78 12.19 -31.30 18.09
N GLN A 79 11.20 -32.01 18.64
CA GLN A 79 11.19 -33.48 18.64
C GLN A 79 11.26 -34.05 17.23
N GLU A 80 10.55 -33.45 16.28
CA GLU A 80 10.54 -33.93 14.91
C GLU A 80 11.83 -33.59 14.15
N GLN A 81 12.45 -32.44 14.43
CA GLN A 81 13.78 -32.10 13.92
C GLN A 81 14.85 -33.06 14.46
N ALA A 82 14.79 -33.41 15.75
CA ALA A 82 15.67 -34.38 16.37
C ALA A 82 15.47 -35.78 15.77
N ARG A 83 14.22 -36.23 15.58
CA ARG A 83 13.89 -37.49 14.91
C ARG A 83 14.45 -37.54 13.48
N LEU A 84 14.31 -36.45 12.73
CA LEU A 84 14.86 -36.32 11.38
C LEU A 84 16.39 -36.35 11.39
N ALA A 85 17.05 -35.78 12.40
CA ALA A 85 18.51 -35.80 12.54
C ALA A 85 19.08 -37.18 12.87
N ALA A 86 18.31 -38.02 13.57
CA ALA A 86 18.68 -39.39 13.90
C ALA A 86 18.55 -40.38 12.72
N LEU A 87 17.93 -39.98 11.60
CA LEU A 87 17.76 -40.84 10.43
C LEU A 87 19.01 -40.85 9.55
N PRO A 88 19.34 -42.00 8.91
CA PRO A 88 20.36 -42.05 7.87
C PRO A 88 20.06 -41.08 6.71
N ASP A 89 21.09 -40.47 6.12
CA ASP A 89 20.95 -39.39 5.12
C ASP A 89 20.01 -39.71 3.94
N ALA A 90 20.02 -40.95 3.46
CA ALA A 90 19.14 -41.40 2.38
C ALA A 90 17.66 -41.40 2.78
N GLU A 91 17.38 -41.78 4.03
CA GLU A 91 16.04 -41.87 4.59
C GLU A 91 15.53 -40.48 5.01
N ARG A 92 16.41 -39.65 5.57
CA ARG A 92 16.17 -38.23 5.86
C ARG A 92 15.73 -37.46 4.62
N LYS A 93 16.44 -37.60 3.50
CA LYS A 93 16.08 -36.96 2.21
C LYS A 93 14.71 -37.42 1.70
N LYS A 94 14.37 -38.70 1.90
CA LYS A 94 13.08 -39.28 1.49
C LYS A 94 11.92 -38.72 2.34
N VAL A 95 12.10 -38.61 3.65
CA VAL A 95 11.09 -38.04 4.56
C VAL A 95 10.88 -36.55 4.29
N ILE A 96 11.96 -35.77 4.08
CA ILE A 96 11.85 -34.35 3.72
C ILE A 96 11.09 -34.16 2.39
N ALA A 97 11.37 -34.99 1.39
CA ALA A 97 10.67 -34.93 0.10
C ALA A 97 9.17 -35.27 0.24
N LEU A 98 8.83 -36.28 1.05
CA LEU A 98 7.43 -36.64 1.34
C LEU A 98 6.70 -35.55 2.11
N ASN A 99 7.32 -34.97 3.14
CA ASN A 99 6.73 -33.87 3.90
C ASN A 99 6.53 -32.62 3.03
N LYS A 100 7.45 -32.33 2.10
CA LYS A 100 7.28 -31.25 1.14
C LYS A 100 6.10 -31.52 0.20
N ALA A 101 5.98 -32.74 -0.32
CA ALA A 101 4.85 -33.11 -1.18
C ALA A 101 3.51 -33.04 -0.43
N GLU A 102 3.47 -33.48 0.83
CA GLU A 102 2.27 -33.42 1.68
C GLU A 102 1.91 -31.97 2.04
N MET A 103 2.89 -31.11 2.32
CA MET A 103 2.68 -29.68 2.52
C MET A 103 2.09 -29.01 1.29
N GLU A 104 2.62 -29.30 0.10
CA GLU A 104 2.06 -28.78 -1.16
C GLU A 104 0.63 -29.30 -1.39
N ARG A 105 0.35 -30.57 -1.03
CA ARG A 105 -0.99 -31.15 -1.11
C ARG A 105 -1.97 -30.46 -0.15
N LEU A 106 -1.59 -30.31 1.12
CA LEU A 106 -2.41 -29.63 2.14
C LEU A 106 -2.61 -28.16 1.80
N LYS A 107 -1.62 -27.50 1.20
CA LYS A 107 -1.75 -26.13 0.71
C LYS A 107 -2.74 -26.04 -0.45
N ALA A 108 -2.69 -26.97 -1.41
CA ALA A 108 -3.66 -27.05 -2.49
C ALA A 108 -5.07 -27.39 -1.97
N GLU A 109 -5.20 -28.25 -0.97
CA GLU A 109 -6.47 -28.61 -0.33
C GLU A 109 -7.03 -27.43 0.48
N ALA A 110 -6.19 -26.70 1.23
CA ALA A 110 -6.59 -25.48 1.92
C ALA A 110 -7.05 -24.40 0.92
N GLU A 111 -6.32 -24.19 -0.18
CA GLU A 111 -6.74 -23.29 -1.25
C GLU A 111 -8.06 -23.74 -1.89
N GLN A 112 -8.31 -25.04 -2.01
CA GLN A 112 -9.55 -25.58 -2.54
C GLN A 112 -10.71 -25.42 -1.56
N LEU A 113 -10.51 -25.72 -0.27
CA LEU A 113 -11.50 -25.48 0.79
C LEU A 113 -11.81 -23.99 0.93
N GLU A 114 -10.81 -23.12 0.76
CA GLU A 114 -11.02 -21.69 0.69
C GLU A 114 -11.83 -21.32 -0.56
N ARG A 115 -11.55 -21.90 -1.74
CA ARG A 115 -12.38 -21.75 -2.95
C ARG A 115 -13.82 -22.24 -2.77
N GLU A 116 -14.02 -23.32 -2.03
CA GLU A 116 -15.35 -23.87 -1.75
C GLU A 116 -16.09 -22.98 -0.74
N ALA A 117 -15.44 -22.55 0.34
CA ALA A 117 -15.97 -21.55 1.27
C ALA A 117 -16.31 -20.22 0.56
N ARG A 118 -15.53 -19.82 -0.46
CA ARG A 118 -15.76 -18.63 -1.30
C ARG A 118 -17.06 -18.71 -2.14
N THR A 119 -17.66 -19.89 -2.35
CA THR A 119 -18.96 -20.00 -3.05
C THR A 119 -20.16 -19.72 -2.16
N PHE A 120 -19.99 -19.77 -0.84
CA PHE A 120 -21.02 -19.45 0.14
C PHE A 120 -20.81 -18.03 0.68
N LYS A 121 -21.33 -17.01 0.00
CA LYS A 121 -21.50 -15.69 0.64
C LYS A 121 -22.51 -15.84 1.78
N ALA A 122 -22.13 -15.46 3.01
CA ALA A 122 -23.09 -15.32 4.10
C ALA A 122 -24.18 -14.31 3.67
N PRO A 123 -25.47 -14.71 3.63
CA PRO A 123 -26.57 -13.84 3.17
C PRO A 123 -26.66 -12.50 3.91
N GLU A 124 -26.23 -12.47 5.16
CA GLU A 124 -26.24 -11.31 6.06
C GLU A 124 -25.39 -10.14 5.51
N MET A 125 -24.24 -10.43 4.89
CA MET A 125 -23.37 -9.38 4.32
C MET A 125 -23.97 -8.73 3.07
N PHE A 126 -24.78 -9.48 2.31
CA PHE A 126 -25.46 -8.95 1.13
C PHE A 126 -26.58 -7.98 1.53
N GLU A 127 -27.38 -8.33 2.54
CA GLU A 127 -28.46 -7.47 3.02
C GLU A 127 -27.93 -6.20 3.68
N ALA A 128 -26.86 -6.29 4.48
CA ALA A 128 -26.20 -5.13 5.07
C ALA A 128 -25.69 -4.15 3.99
N MET A 129 -24.94 -4.65 2.99
CA MET A 129 -24.46 -3.82 1.88
C MET A 129 -25.60 -3.19 1.07
N ARG A 130 -26.70 -3.92 0.87
CA ARG A 130 -27.88 -3.40 0.20
C ARG A 130 -28.52 -2.25 0.98
N GLN A 131 -28.70 -2.38 2.29
CA GLN A 131 -29.26 -1.32 3.14
C GLN A 131 -28.38 -0.07 3.17
N ILE A 132 -27.06 -0.24 3.25
CA ILE A 132 -26.10 0.88 3.18
C ILE A 132 -26.27 1.62 1.84
N ARG A 133 -26.35 0.89 0.72
CA ARG A 133 -26.55 1.49 -0.60
C ARG A 133 -27.89 2.20 -0.75
N GLU A 134 -28.98 1.60 -0.27
CA GLU A 134 -30.31 2.24 -0.27
C GLU A 134 -30.31 3.55 0.56
N THR A 135 -29.66 3.52 1.73
CA THR A 135 -29.52 4.69 2.61
C THR A 135 -28.66 5.77 1.97
N SER A 136 -27.54 5.39 1.37
CA SER A 136 -26.68 6.32 0.62
C SER A 136 -27.42 6.98 -0.54
N LEU A 137 -28.16 6.21 -1.34
CA LEU A 137 -28.94 6.77 -2.45
C LEU A 137 -30.01 7.76 -1.98
N LYS A 138 -30.57 7.56 -0.79
CA LYS A 138 -31.47 8.54 -0.16
C LYS A 138 -30.70 9.81 0.22
N LYS A 139 -29.59 9.69 0.94
CA LYS A 139 -28.73 10.83 1.33
C LYS A 139 -28.21 11.60 0.11
N PHE A 140 -27.84 10.89 -0.96
CA PHE A 140 -27.41 11.49 -2.23
C PHE A 140 -28.46 12.45 -2.80
N LYS A 141 -29.75 12.09 -2.72
CA LYS A 141 -30.86 12.95 -3.18
C LYS A 141 -31.12 14.14 -2.26
N GLU A 142 -30.69 14.06 -1.00
CA GLU A 142 -30.82 15.13 -0.01
C GLU A 142 -29.67 16.16 -0.12
N LEU A 143 -28.56 15.82 -0.78
CA LEU A 143 -27.46 16.75 -1.06
C LEU A 143 -27.88 17.75 -2.16
N ALA A 144 -28.27 18.95 -1.73
CA ALA A 144 -28.72 20.02 -2.63
C ALA A 144 -27.61 20.91 -3.19
N THR A 145 -26.41 20.85 -2.62
CA THR A 145 -25.26 21.67 -3.05
C THR A 145 -24.44 20.98 -4.13
N ASP A 146 -23.88 21.78 -5.04
CA ASP A 146 -22.88 21.41 -6.04
C ASP A 146 -21.49 22.02 -5.72
N ASN A 147 -21.39 22.80 -4.64
CA ASN A 147 -20.14 23.40 -4.20
C ASN A 147 -19.21 22.33 -3.61
N TRP A 148 -18.09 22.07 -4.29
CA TRP A 148 -17.14 21.04 -3.88
C TRP A 148 -16.60 21.27 -2.46
N SER A 149 -16.37 22.52 -2.05
CA SER A 149 -15.80 22.82 -0.73
C SER A 149 -16.79 22.50 0.39
N GLU A 150 -18.09 22.73 0.18
CA GLU A 150 -19.14 22.35 1.12
C GLU A 150 -19.28 20.83 1.22
N LEU A 151 -19.21 20.14 0.08
CA LEU A 151 -19.24 18.68 0.03
C LEU A 151 -18.04 18.06 0.77
N VAL A 152 -16.83 18.65 0.64
CA VAL A 152 -15.65 18.25 1.41
C VAL A 152 -15.89 18.41 2.91
N GLY A 153 -16.43 19.56 3.36
CA GLY A 153 -16.77 19.75 4.76
C GLY A 153 -17.80 18.73 5.28
N PHE A 154 -18.83 18.41 4.50
CA PHE A 154 -19.79 17.36 4.85
C PHE A 154 -19.14 15.96 4.90
N PHE A 155 -18.09 15.73 4.11
CA PHE A 155 -17.35 14.48 4.13
C PHE A 155 -16.51 14.37 5.41
N GLU A 156 -15.84 15.45 5.81
CA GLU A 156 -15.12 15.52 7.10
C GLU A 156 -16.06 15.27 8.28
N ASP A 157 -17.26 15.85 8.28
CA ASP A 157 -18.30 15.56 9.28
C ASP A 157 -18.68 14.07 9.28
N ALA A 158 -18.82 13.47 8.10
CA ALA A 158 -19.14 12.04 7.99
C ALA A 158 -18.00 11.16 8.52
N LEU A 159 -16.73 11.53 8.28
CA LEU A 159 -15.56 10.86 8.87
C LEU A 159 -15.55 10.96 10.40
N HIS A 160 -15.82 12.15 10.93
CA HIS A 160 -15.88 12.41 12.36
C HIS A 160 -16.96 11.58 13.04
N HIS A 161 -18.13 11.46 12.41
CA HIS A 161 -19.27 10.70 12.95
C HIS A 161 -19.30 9.23 12.53
N LYS A 162 -18.32 8.73 11.78
CA LYS A 162 -18.29 7.38 11.20
C LYS A 162 -19.56 7.04 10.41
N ASP A 163 -20.13 8.05 9.73
CA ASP A 163 -21.36 7.93 8.94
C ASP A 163 -21.05 7.46 7.52
N VAL A 164 -20.87 6.13 7.38
CA VAL A 164 -20.53 5.49 6.11
C VAL A 164 -21.52 5.82 4.99
N PRO A 165 -22.86 5.72 5.18
CA PRO A 165 -23.80 6.07 4.12
C PRO A 165 -23.72 7.54 3.66
N ARG A 166 -23.37 8.47 4.56
CA ARG A 166 -23.21 9.89 4.18
C ARG A 166 -21.92 10.12 3.40
N ALA A 167 -20.81 9.52 3.83
CA ALA A 167 -19.55 9.58 3.11
C ALA A 167 -19.67 8.99 1.68
N ASP A 168 -20.29 7.81 1.54
CA ASP A 168 -20.55 7.17 0.24
C ASP A 168 -21.40 8.06 -0.68
N ALA A 169 -22.46 8.68 -0.16
CA ALA A 169 -23.31 9.59 -0.92
C ALA A 169 -22.55 10.84 -1.41
N ILE A 170 -21.71 11.43 -0.55
CA ILE A 170 -20.94 12.63 -0.87
C ILE A 170 -19.88 12.33 -1.94
N MET A 171 -19.14 11.22 -1.81
CA MET A 171 -18.16 10.83 -2.82
C MET A 171 -18.82 10.63 -4.18
N ARG A 172 -19.98 9.96 -4.24
CA ARG A 172 -20.73 9.82 -5.50
C ARG A 172 -21.18 11.16 -6.07
N LYS A 173 -21.55 12.13 -5.23
CA LYS A 173 -21.97 13.46 -5.68
C LYS A 173 -20.79 14.20 -6.29
N LEU A 174 -19.67 14.26 -5.56
CA LEU A 174 -18.42 14.84 -6.06
C LEU A 174 -18.01 14.23 -7.39
N THR A 175 -18.03 12.90 -7.55
CA THR A 175 -17.67 12.26 -8.82
C THR A 175 -18.68 12.55 -9.94
N ASN A 176 -19.98 12.55 -9.66
CA ASN A 176 -20.98 12.88 -10.69
C ASN A 176 -20.87 14.34 -11.17
N ASP A 177 -20.39 15.23 -10.30
CA ASP A 177 -20.15 16.64 -10.64
C ASP A 177 -18.73 16.88 -11.21
N GLY A 178 -17.85 15.87 -11.21
CA GLY A 178 -16.47 15.95 -11.69
C GLY A 178 -15.50 16.68 -10.77
N ASN A 179 -15.76 16.62 -9.47
CA ASN A 179 -15.00 17.27 -8.39
C ASN A 179 -14.37 16.27 -7.40
N GLU A 180 -14.35 14.97 -7.69
CA GLU A 180 -13.74 13.96 -6.83
C GLU A 180 -12.23 14.15 -6.63
N ASN A 181 -11.56 14.77 -7.60
CA ASN A 181 -10.16 15.16 -7.51
C ASN A 181 -9.93 16.17 -6.37
N GLU A 182 -10.88 17.08 -6.14
CA GLU A 182 -10.79 18.06 -5.06
C GLU A 182 -10.83 17.39 -3.69
N LEU A 183 -11.64 16.33 -3.55
CA LEU A 183 -11.66 15.52 -2.32
C LEU A 183 -10.34 14.78 -2.12
N THR A 184 -9.84 14.04 -3.12
CA THR A 184 -8.58 13.30 -2.92
C THR A 184 -7.42 14.25 -2.62
N ASN A 185 -7.33 15.39 -3.31
CA ASN A 185 -6.31 16.39 -3.06
C ASN A 185 -6.46 17.07 -1.70
N TRP A 186 -7.69 17.33 -1.22
CA TRP A 186 -7.94 17.89 0.12
C TRP A 186 -7.33 17.04 1.25
N PHE A 187 -7.25 15.73 1.01
CA PHE A 187 -6.65 14.75 1.90
C PHE A 187 -5.18 14.45 1.57
N GLY A 188 -4.58 15.16 0.62
CA GLY A 188 -3.15 15.02 0.28
C GLY A 188 -2.85 13.97 -0.78
N TYR A 189 -3.86 13.30 -1.33
CA TYR A 189 -3.68 12.25 -2.32
C TYR A 189 -3.73 12.82 -3.74
N PRO A 190 -2.87 12.33 -4.65
CA PRO A 190 -2.88 12.80 -6.02
C PRO A 190 -4.15 12.37 -6.75
N SER A 191 -4.57 13.11 -7.77
CA SER A 191 -5.76 12.77 -8.58
C SER A 191 -5.43 11.71 -9.64
N THR A 192 -4.76 10.63 -9.21
CA THR A 192 -4.37 9.50 -10.05
C THR A 192 -5.05 8.23 -9.55
N MET A 193 -4.95 7.15 -10.33
CA MET A 193 -5.41 5.84 -9.89
C MET A 193 -4.78 5.44 -8.55
N GLN A 194 -3.47 5.60 -8.40
CA GLN A 194 -2.76 5.29 -7.16
C GLN A 194 -3.23 6.17 -6.01
N GLY A 195 -3.42 7.48 -6.22
CA GLY A 195 -3.93 8.36 -5.17
C GLY A 195 -5.35 8.01 -4.73
N MET A 196 -6.21 7.57 -5.65
CA MET A 196 -7.53 7.04 -5.30
C MET A 196 -7.43 5.73 -4.49
N HIS A 197 -6.46 4.87 -4.80
CA HIS A 197 -6.21 3.65 -4.03
C HIS A 197 -5.78 3.97 -2.61
N ASP A 198 -4.79 4.86 -2.48
CA ASP A 198 -4.24 5.30 -1.21
C ASP A 198 -5.32 6.00 -0.37
N PHE A 199 -6.10 6.91 -0.97
CA PHE A 199 -7.24 7.56 -0.30
C PHE A 199 -8.25 6.53 0.23
N VAL A 200 -8.65 5.55 -0.58
CA VAL A 200 -9.61 4.51 -0.15
C VAL A 200 -9.04 3.67 0.98
N ASN A 201 -7.78 3.24 0.86
CA ASN A 201 -7.13 2.39 1.86
C ASN A 201 -6.94 3.14 3.19
N GLU A 202 -6.44 4.36 3.13
CA GLU A 202 -6.04 5.12 4.32
C GLU A 202 -7.22 5.86 4.96
N VAL A 203 -8.08 6.51 4.16
CA VAL A 203 -9.18 7.36 4.66
C VAL A 203 -10.46 6.55 4.87
N LEU A 204 -10.81 5.64 3.97
CA LEU A 204 -12.08 4.89 4.10
C LEU A 204 -11.92 3.63 4.95
N ILE A 205 -10.88 2.84 4.70
CA ILE A 205 -10.67 1.56 5.40
C ILE A 205 -9.88 1.77 6.71
N GLY A 206 -8.89 2.66 6.71
CA GLY A 206 -7.94 2.81 7.82
C GLY A 206 -6.77 1.85 7.76
N ARG A 207 -6.41 1.38 6.57
CA ARG A 207 -5.18 0.65 6.29
C ARG A 207 -4.13 1.62 5.76
N THR A 208 -3.22 2.01 6.63
CA THR A 208 -2.03 2.77 6.27
C THR A 208 -0.86 1.81 6.06
N ASP A 209 -0.40 1.68 4.82
CA ASP A 209 0.86 0.99 4.52
C ASP A 209 2.07 1.95 4.65
N LYS A 210 1.85 3.26 4.72
CA LYS A 210 2.87 4.29 4.89
C LYS A 210 2.47 5.35 5.91
N ASP A 211 3.46 5.90 6.60
CA ASP A 211 3.29 6.99 7.55
C ASP A 211 3.03 8.30 6.77
N PRO A 212 1.94 9.03 7.07
CA PRO A 212 1.51 10.19 6.27
C PRO A 212 2.41 11.43 6.44
N VAL A 213 3.34 11.43 7.41
CA VAL A 213 4.26 12.54 7.69
C VAL A 213 5.65 12.28 7.09
N THR A 214 6.07 11.01 7.05
CA THR A 214 7.44 10.61 6.72
C THR A 214 7.53 9.74 5.47
N GLY A 215 6.41 9.23 4.95
CA GLY A 215 6.33 8.38 3.76
C GLY A 215 6.94 6.99 3.94
N ARG A 216 7.33 6.61 5.17
CA ARG A 216 7.96 5.32 5.49
C ARG A 216 6.93 4.21 5.58
N SER A 217 7.33 2.99 5.19
CA SER A 217 6.51 1.78 5.37
C SER A 217 6.09 1.63 6.83
N MET A 218 4.79 1.52 7.08
CA MET A 218 4.20 1.21 8.39
C MET A 218 4.14 -0.30 8.63
N ARG A 219 5.08 -1.04 8.03
CA ARG A 219 5.31 -2.47 8.24
C ARG A 219 6.68 -2.67 8.84
N ASP A 220 6.77 -3.52 9.84
CA ASP A 220 8.05 -3.86 10.47
C ASP A 220 8.90 -4.76 9.55
N GLU A 221 10.10 -5.12 10.01
CA GLU A 221 11.04 -5.96 9.27
C GLU A 221 10.49 -7.38 8.99
N ALA A 222 9.44 -7.82 9.69
CA ALA A 222 8.74 -9.08 9.46
C ALA A 222 7.54 -8.94 8.51
N GLY A 223 7.21 -7.72 8.07
CA GLY A 223 6.06 -7.42 7.20
C GLY A 223 4.74 -7.20 7.95
N GLU A 224 4.79 -7.22 9.29
CA GLU A 224 3.61 -7.02 10.14
C GLU A 224 3.28 -5.53 10.27
N PRO A 225 2.00 -5.17 10.24
CA PRO A 225 1.61 -3.77 10.18
C PRO A 225 1.67 -3.10 11.57
N ILE A 226 2.42 -2.00 11.66
CA ILE A 226 2.81 -1.29 12.90
C ILE A 226 1.64 -0.43 13.45
N TRP A 227 0.50 -0.35 12.77
CA TRP A 227 -0.66 0.51 13.13
C TRP A 227 -1.23 0.27 14.55
N ARG A 228 -0.84 -0.81 15.24
CA ARG A 228 -1.17 -1.04 16.66
C ARG A 228 -0.40 -0.17 17.67
N LYS A 229 0.52 0.71 17.25
CA LYS A 229 1.40 1.48 18.15
C LYS A 229 1.43 3.01 17.94
N LEU A 230 0.57 3.54 17.06
CA LEU A 230 0.63 4.96 16.68
C LEU A 230 -0.40 5.82 17.41
N ASP A 231 -0.03 6.25 18.62
CA ASP A 231 -0.72 7.30 19.40
C ASP A 231 -0.46 8.73 18.86
N HIS A 232 0.12 8.88 17.67
CA HIS A 232 0.68 10.14 17.16
C HIS A 232 0.21 10.54 15.75
N LEU A 233 -0.86 9.93 15.23
CA LEU A 233 -1.61 10.59 14.15
C LEU A 233 -2.07 11.98 14.66
N PRO A 234 -2.05 13.03 13.82
CA PRO A 234 -2.51 14.35 14.23
C PRO A 234 -3.89 14.21 14.88
N GLN A 235 -4.11 14.83 16.04
CA GLN A 235 -5.38 14.74 16.78
C GLN A 235 -6.55 15.45 16.07
N ASP A 236 -6.45 15.69 14.76
CA ASP A 236 -7.51 16.23 13.93
C ASP A 236 -8.50 15.09 13.60
N PRO A 237 -9.77 15.18 14.02
CA PRO A 237 -10.78 14.17 13.76
C PRO A 237 -11.00 13.84 12.26
N SER A 238 -10.67 14.76 11.35
CA SER A 238 -10.70 14.56 9.89
C SER A 238 -9.64 13.55 9.39
N THR A 239 -8.67 13.18 10.24
CA THR A 239 -7.63 12.19 9.90
C THR A 239 -7.95 10.78 10.40
N HIS A 240 -9.05 10.59 11.14
CA HIS A 240 -9.45 9.26 11.57
C HIS A 240 -10.22 8.52 10.46
N PRO A 241 -9.83 7.29 10.12
CA PRO A 241 -10.43 6.56 9.02
C PRO A 241 -11.92 6.30 9.24
N LEU A 242 -12.70 6.27 8.16
CA LEU A 242 -14.14 6.03 8.20
C LEU A 242 -14.48 4.66 8.82
N GLY A 243 -13.59 3.67 8.66
CA GLY A 243 -13.73 2.33 9.23
C GLY A 243 -14.58 1.38 8.39
N MET A 244 -14.66 1.60 7.08
CA MET A 244 -15.38 0.71 6.15
C MET A 244 -14.72 -0.66 6.06
N GLY A 245 -15.53 -1.69 5.80
CA GLY A 245 -14.99 -2.99 5.42
C GLY A 245 -14.30 -2.91 4.05
N GLU A 246 -13.20 -3.65 3.85
CA GLU A 246 -12.41 -3.59 2.61
C GLU A 246 -13.25 -3.78 1.34
N GLN A 247 -14.09 -4.82 1.30
CA GLN A 247 -14.93 -5.11 0.13
C GLN A 247 -16.03 -4.06 -0.09
N GLU A 248 -16.48 -3.41 0.99
CA GLU A 248 -17.44 -2.31 0.92
C GLU A 248 -16.77 -1.07 0.32
N ALA A 249 -15.58 -0.72 0.79
CA ALA A 249 -14.80 0.40 0.29
C ALA A 249 -14.40 0.21 -1.18
N TYR A 250 -13.96 -0.99 -1.57
CA TYR A 250 -13.64 -1.28 -2.97
C TYR A 250 -14.87 -1.33 -3.88
N MET A 251 -16.04 -1.70 -3.34
CA MET A 251 -17.29 -1.58 -4.08
C MET A 251 -17.67 -0.11 -4.32
N LEU A 252 -17.53 0.76 -3.31
CA LEU A 252 -17.71 2.20 -3.46
C LEU A 252 -16.71 2.77 -4.48
N GLN A 253 -15.42 2.41 -4.37
CA GLN A 253 -14.40 2.79 -5.33
C GLN A 253 -14.75 2.35 -6.76
N SER A 254 -15.28 1.13 -6.94
CA SER A 254 -15.77 0.65 -8.24
C SER A 254 -16.93 1.50 -8.77
N ASP A 255 -17.89 1.87 -7.92
CA ASP A 255 -19.00 2.73 -8.32
C ASP A 255 -18.53 4.15 -8.70
N ILE A 256 -17.59 4.73 -7.95
CA ILE A 256 -16.91 6.00 -8.28
C ILE A 256 -16.22 5.89 -9.63
N SER A 257 -15.47 4.81 -9.86
CA SER A 257 -14.79 4.58 -11.14
C SER A 257 -15.72 4.56 -12.34
N TYR A 258 -16.91 3.96 -12.22
CA TYR A 258 -17.90 3.98 -13.31
C TYR A 258 -18.54 5.36 -13.51
N ALA A 259 -18.67 6.17 -12.46
CA ALA A 259 -19.12 7.55 -12.60
C ALA A 259 -18.04 8.42 -13.28
N ALA A 260 -16.77 8.28 -12.86
CA ALA A 260 -15.63 8.97 -13.44
C ALA A 260 -15.45 8.67 -14.95
N GLU A 261 -15.68 7.43 -15.37
CA GLU A 261 -15.65 7.04 -16.79
C GLU A 261 -16.63 7.87 -17.64
N LYS A 262 -17.84 8.11 -17.12
CA LYS A 262 -18.90 8.85 -17.84
C LYS A 262 -18.54 10.32 -18.10
N ILE A 263 -17.82 10.92 -17.16
CA ILE A 263 -17.36 12.32 -17.26
C ILE A 263 -15.97 12.43 -17.92
N GLY A 264 -15.33 11.31 -18.22
CA GLY A 264 -14.05 11.25 -18.92
C GLY A 264 -12.82 11.46 -18.04
N HIS A 265 -12.92 11.28 -16.73
CA HIS A 265 -11.78 11.26 -15.82
C HIS A 265 -11.18 9.85 -15.77
N TRP A 266 -10.36 9.54 -16.77
CA TRP A 266 -9.86 8.18 -16.99
C TRP A 266 -8.81 7.70 -15.99
N GLU A 267 -8.09 8.59 -15.30
CA GLU A 267 -7.13 8.18 -14.27
C GLU A 267 -7.77 7.57 -13.03
N VAL A 268 -9.05 7.86 -12.74
CA VAL A 268 -9.78 7.23 -11.63
C VAL A 268 -10.94 6.36 -12.13
N ALA A 269 -11.01 6.12 -13.44
CA ALA A 269 -11.94 5.18 -14.05
C ALA A 269 -11.39 3.75 -13.97
N ARG A 270 -12.28 2.76 -13.81
CA ARG A 270 -11.94 1.32 -13.85
C ARG A 270 -10.76 0.90 -12.96
N VAL A 271 -10.59 1.52 -11.79
CA VAL A 271 -9.42 1.26 -10.93
C VAL A 271 -9.56 0.01 -10.06
N VAL A 272 -10.71 -0.65 -10.12
CA VAL A 272 -11.05 -1.88 -9.37
C VAL A 272 -11.55 -2.93 -10.36
N LYS A 273 -11.06 -4.16 -10.20
CA LYS A 273 -11.54 -5.34 -10.92
C LYS A 273 -12.17 -6.34 -9.96
N ARG A 274 -12.80 -7.38 -10.53
CA ARG A 274 -13.10 -8.59 -9.78
C ARG A 274 -12.00 -9.61 -10.03
N ASP A 275 -11.51 -10.24 -8.96
CA ASP A 275 -10.63 -11.40 -9.08
C ASP A 275 -11.43 -12.65 -9.49
N VAL A 276 -10.73 -13.78 -9.64
CA VAL A 276 -11.34 -15.08 -9.98
C VAL A 276 -12.35 -15.57 -8.94
N SER A 277 -12.30 -15.05 -7.71
CA SER A 277 -13.25 -15.35 -6.64
C SER A 277 -14.46 -14.41 -6.61
N GLY A 278 -14.51 -13.43 -7.52
CA GLY A 278 -15.56 -12.43 -7.59
C GLY A 278 -15.43 -11.32 -6.54
N ARG A 279 -14.35 -11.28 -5.76
CA ARG A 279 -14.03 -10.19 -4.82
C ARG A 279 -13.53 -8.99 -5.58
N PHE A 280 -13.83 -7.80 -5.06
CA PHE A 280 -13.23 -6.58 -5.57
C PHE A 280 -11.75 -6.53 -5.15
N VAL A 281 -10.90 -6.18 -6.11
CA VAL A 281 -9.48 -5.93 -5.91
C VAL A 281 -9.06 -4.71 -6.72
N GLN A 282 -8.21 -3.89 -6.14
CA GLN A 282 -7.58 -2.75 -6.79
C GLN A 282 -6.65 -3.23 -7.94
N MET A 283 -6.69 -2.56 -9.09
CA MET A 283 -5.85 -2.90 -10.26
C MET A 283 -4.42 -2.35 -10.11
N SER A 284 -3.40 -3.04 -10.63
CA SER A 284 -2.09 -2.39 -10.77
C SER A 284 -2.13 -1.27 -11.82
N GLU A 285 -1.13 -0.39 -11.83
CA GLU A 285 -1.06 0.72 -12.80
C GLU A 285 -0.95 0.21 -14.24
N GLU A 286 -0.20 -0.86 -14.45
CA GLU A 286 -0.06 -1.52 -15.73
C GLU A 286 -1.38 -2.17 -16.19
N GLU A 287 -2.13 -2.78 -15.26
CA GLU A 287 -3.43 -3.38 -15.55
C GLU A 287 -4.48 -2.32 -15.90
N HIS A 288 -4.57 -1.27 -15.09
CA HIS A 288 -5.46 -0.14 -15.31
C HIS A 288 -5.17 0.54 -16.66
N ALA A 289 -3.90 0.83 -16.95
CA ALA A 289 -3.54 1.48 -18.21
C ALA A 289 -3.89 0.61 -19.42
N LEU A 290 -3.70 -0.71 -19.33
CA LEU A 290 -4.08 -1.65 -20.38
C LEU A 290 -5.60 -1.66 -20.59
N GLU A 291 -6.38 -1.82 -19.51
CA GLU A 291 -7.85 -1.84 -19.55
C GLU A 291 -8.41 -0.54 -20.14
N CYS A 292 -8.01 0.62 -19.58
CA CYS A 292 -8.48 1.92 -20.05
C CYS A 292 -8.07 2.19 -21.50
N THR A 293 -6.87 1.79 -21.93
CA THR A 293 -6.46 1.94 -23.34
C THR A 293 -7.33 1.12 -24.29
N ILE A 294 -7.69 -0.10 -23.90
CA ILE A 294 -8.57 -0.97 -24.68
C ILE A 294 -9.96 -0.36 -24.78
N GLU A 295 -10.53 0.10 -23.66
CA GLU A 295 -11.90 0.63 -23.58
C GLU A 295 -12.06 1.96 -24.30
N ILE A 296 -11.09 2.87 -24.13
CA ILE A 296 -11.02 4.11 -24.89
C ILE A 296 -10.92 3.82 -26.40
N GLY A 297 -10.13 2.83 -26.78
CA GLY A 297 -10.00 2.38 -28.17
C GLY A 297 -11.28 1.77 -28.76
N LYS A 298 -12.17 1.21 -27.93
CA LYS A 298 -13.49 0.69 -28.37
C LYS A 298 -14.51 1.80 -28.57
N THR A 299 -14.45 2.86 -27.77
CA THR A 299 -15.55 3.81 -27.61
C THR A 299 -15.34 5.14 -28.32
N ARG A 300 -14.11 5.52 -28.68
CA ARG A 300 -13.82 6.89 -29.14
C ARG A 300 -13.11 6.97 -30.48
N ASP A 301 -13.56 7.95 -31.28
CA ASP A 301 -12.76 8.59 -32.32
C ASP A 301 -11.50 9.19 -31.66
N PRO A 302 -10.28 8.92 -32.17
CA PRO A 302 -9.06 9.59 -31.72
C PRO A 302 -9.18 11.13 -31.61
N ARG A 303 -10.06 11.75 -32.40
CA ARG A 303 -10.45 13.17 -32.28
C ARG A 303 -11.12 13.51 -30.96
N ALA A 304 -12.07 12.70 -30.51
CA ALA A 304 -12.80 12.93 -29.27
C ALA A 304 -11.88 12.79 -28.03
N ILE A 305 -10.86 11.94 -28.11
CA ILE A 305 -9.82 11.80 -27.09
C ILE A 305 -8.98 13.07 -27.04
N ALA A 306 -8.27 13.40 -28.13
CA ALA A 306 -7.30 14.51 -28.15
C ALA A 306 -7.91 15.92 -27.95
N ARG A 307 -9.22 16.08 -28.22
CA ARG A 307 -9.92 17.38 -28.10
C ARG A 307 -10.81 17.46 -26.86
N GLY A 308 -11.49 16.37 -26.51
CA GLY A 308 -12.62 16.39 -25.59
C GLY A 308 -12.31 15.88 -24.18
N LEU A 309 -11.12 15.33 -23.94
CA LEU A 309 -10.71 14.90 -22.60
C LEU A 309 -10.09 16.03 -21.79
N ASN A 310 -10.38 16.05 -20.49
CA ASN A 310 -9.74 16.96 -19.56
C ASN A 310 -8.29 16.51 -19.27
N ARG A 311 -7.52 17.34 -18.57
CA ARG A 311 -6.13 17.01 -18.17
C ARG A 311 -6.03 15.76 -17.30
N LEU A 312 -7.03 15.51 -16.46
CA LEU A 312 -7.11 14.36 -15.55
C LEU A 312 -7.38 13.02 -16.28
N ALA A 313 -7.61 13.04 -17.59
CA ALA A 313 -7.61 11.83 -18.41
C ALA A 313 -6.19 11.37 -18.79
N TYR A 314 -5.17 12.18 -18.55
CA TYR A 314 -3.78 11.97 -18.99
C TYR A 314 -2.76 12.00 -17.85
N GLY A 315 -3.20 12.29 -16.64
CA GLY A 315 -2.32 12.51 -15.50
C GLY A 315 -3.13 12.94 -14.28
N GLY A 316 -2.42 13.16 -13.18
CA GLY A 316 -3.04 13.64 -11.95
C GLY A 316 -2.48 14.98 -11.53
N GLU A 317 -3.15 15.58 -10.57
CA GLU A 317 -2.63 16.74 -9.85
C GLU A 317 -2.05 16.26 -8.52
N GLU A 318 -0.81 16.67 -8.25
CA GLU A 318 -0.09 16.42 -7.00
C GLU A 318 0.12 17.74 -6.27
N ILE A 319 0.06 17.72 -4.94
CA ILE A 319 0.44 18.88 -4.13
C ILE A 319 1.94 19.14 -4.30
N ASP A 320 2.30 20.41 -4.41
CA ASP A 320 3.69 20.86 -4.47
C ASP A 320 4.33 20.80 -3.06
N TRP A 321 4.54 19.58 -2.56
CA TRP A 321 5.10 19.29 -1.22
C TRP A 321 6.48 19.89 -0.94
N GLU A 322 7.18 20.37 -1.97
CA GLU A 322 8.45 21.10 -1.83
C GLU A 322 8.24 22.54 -1.35
N GLU A 323 7.03 23.09 -1.51
CA GLU A 323 6.68 24.46 -1.15
C GLU A 323 6.00 24.57 0.22
N GLY A 324 5.57 23.44 0.81
CA GLY A 324 4.88 23.43 2.11
C GLY A 324 4.25 22.09 2.49
N ASN A 325 3.27 22.15 3.39
CA ASN A 325 2.55 20.99 3.93
C ASN A 325 1.04 21.02 3.60
N LEU A 326 0.31 20.00 4.06
CA LEU A 326 -1.13 19.84 3.77
C LEU A 326 -1.97 21.00 4.31
N GLY A 327 -1.61 21.54 5.48
CA GLY A 327 -2.28 22.71 6.06
C GLY A 327 -2.06 23.96 5.23
N ASP A 328 -0.88 24.13 4.65
CA ASP A 328 -0.57 25.23 3.72
C ASP A 328 -1.42 25.10 2.44
N TYR A 329 -1.56 23.88 1.91
CA TYR A 329 -2.42 23.62 0.75
C TYR A 329 -3.89 23.95 1.03
N ARG A 330 -4.43 23.52 2.19
CA ARG A 330 -5.82 23.79 2.58
C ARG A 330 -6.12 25.28 2.77
N ARG A 331 -5.12 26.09 3.11
CA ARG A 331 -5.24 27.56 3.18
C ARG A 331 -5.05 28.24 1.82
N GLY A 332 -4.62 27.50 0.81
CA GLY A 332 -4.29 28.03 -0.51
C GLY A 332 -2.91 28.67 -0.61
N ASP A 333 -2.03 28.42 0.37
CA ASP A 333 -0.67 28.96 0.42
C ASP A 333 0.28 28.26 -0.58
N ILE A 334 -0.02 27.00 -0.94
CA ILE A 334 0.73 26.22 -1.94
C ILE A 334 -0.19 25.63 -3.01
N GLY A 335 0.39 25.38 -4.18
CA GLY A 335 -0.33 24.95 -5.38
C GLY A 335 -0.41 23.45 -5.60
N ARG A 336 -0.91 23.10 -6.80
CA ARG A 336 -0.90 21.75 -7.35
C ARG A 336 -0.20 21.76 -8.70
N SER A 337 0.43 20.65 -9.01
CA SER A 337 1.11 20.44 -10.28
C SER A 337 0.62 19.21 -11.00
N PHE A 338 0.52 19.35 -12.32
CA PHE A 338 0.16 18.25 -13.19
C PHE A 338 1.36 17.33 -13.41
N THR A 339 1.15 16.03 -13.18
CA THR A 339 2.12 14.99 -13.47
C THR A 339 1.50 14.00 -14.46
N PRO A 340 2.12 13.75 -15.63
CA PRO A 340 1.60 12.78 -16.59
C PRO A 340 1.68 11.36 -16.00
N ALA A 341 0.56 10.65 -16.06
CA ALA A 341 0.45 9.28 -15.55
C ALA A 341 0.78 8.26 -16.64
N LEU A 342 0.89 6.98 -16.26
CA LEU A 342 1.23 5.90 -17.19
C LEU A 342 0.26 5.84 -18.36
N LEU A 343 -1.06 5.89 -18.09
CA LEU A 343 -2.10 5.84 -19.12
C LEU A 343 -1.99 7.02 -20.09
N GLY A 344 -1.81 8.25 -19.58
CA GLY A 344 -1.59 9.42 -20.42
C GLY A 344 -0.37 9.29 -21.34
N LEU A 345 0.79 8.93 -20.78
CA LEU A 345 2.02 8.73 -21.57
C LEU A 345 1.86 7.62 -22.62
N LEU A 346 1.16 6.55 -22.26
CA LEU A 346 0.84 5.45 -23.17
C LEU A 346 0.01 5.93 -24.35
N PHE A 347 -0.98 6.82 -24.13
CA PHE A 347 -1.74 7.43 -25.21
C PHE A 347 -0.87 8.28 -26.13
N PHE A 348 -0.02 9.15 -25.57
CA PHE A 348 0.85 9.98 -26.40
C PHE A 348 1.85 9.15 -27.20
N ALA A 349 2.37 8.06 -26.62
CA ALA A 349 3.29 7.18 -27.31
C ALA A 349 2.58 6.36 -28.42
N LYS A 350 1.39 5.81 -28.12
CA LYS A 350 0.61 5.00 -29.06
C LYS A 350 0.04 5.81 -30.22
N GLU A 351 -0.48 7.00 -29.95
CA GLU A 351 -1.15 7.87 -30.92
C GLU A 351 -0.26 9.04 -31.36
N ALA A 352 1.07 8.88 -31.31
CA ALA A 352 2.02 9.99 -31.44
C ALA A 352 1.88 10.79 -32.75
N GLU A 353 1.71 10.11 -33.88
CA GLU A 353 1.47 10.75 -35.18
C GLU A 353 0.17 11.56 -35.15
N TYR A 354 -0.88 10.98 -34.59
CA TYR A 354 -2.17 11.61 -34.51
C TYR A 354 -2.15 12.85 -33.61
N MET A 355 -1.55 12.75 -32.42
CA MET A 355 -1.36 13.88 -31.51
C MET A 355 -0.57 15.00 -32.19
N THR A 356 0.54 14.66 -32.85
CA THR A 356 1.37 15.60 -33.62
C THR A 356 0.54 16.34 -34.67
N ALA A 357 -0.30 15.62 -35.43
CA ALA A 357 -1.17 16.23 -36.42
C ALA A 357 -2.21 17.19 -35.81
N GLN A 358 -2.69 16.95 -34.59
CA GLN A 358 -3.58 17.88 -33.89
C GLN A 358 -2.85 19.16 -33.44
N PHE A 359 -1.60 19.04 -32.99
CA PHE A 359 -0.76 20.20 -32.67
C PHE A 359 -0.55 21.07 -33.91
N ASP A 360 -0.19 20.48 -35.04
CA ASP A 360 0.08 21.20 -36.30
C ASP A 360 -1.17 21.94 -36.81
N LYS A 361 -2.34 21.33 -36.63
CA LYS A 361 -3.64 21.94 -36.99
C LYS A 361 -4.15 22.97 -35.98
N LYS A 362 -3.47 23.15 -34.85
CA LYS A 362 -3.95 23.95 -33.70
C LYS A 362 -5.30 23.48 -33.15
N GLU A 363 -5.60 22.19 -33.31
CA GLU A 363 -6.83 21.56 -32.85
C GLU A 363 -6.62 20.74 -31.56
N PHE A 364 -5.38 20.65 -31.06
CA PHE A 364 -5.07 19.99 -29.80
C PHE A 364 -5.60 20.79 -28.60
N ASN A 365 -6.04 20.10 -27.55
CA ASN A 365 -6.57 20.73 -26.34
C ASN A 365 -5.53 21.70 -25.73
N LEU A 366 -5.84 23.00 -25.75
CA LEU A 366 -4.92 24.05 -25.30
C LEU A 366 -4.61 23.94 -23.80
N ASN A 367 -5.59 23.60 -22.96
CA ASN A 367 -5.39 23.43 -21.52
C ASN A 367 -4.40 22.30 -21.25
N LEU A 368 -4.57 21.16 -21.92
CA LEU A 368 -3.65 20.03 -21.81
C LEU A 368 -2.24 20.39 -22.28
N ARG A 369 -2.10 21.10 -23.41
CA ARG A 369 -0.81 21.61 -23.88
C ARG A 369 -0.15 22.48 -22.83
N THR A 370 -0.89 23.42 -22.23
CA THR A 370 -0.37 24.30 -21.18
C THR A 370 0.10 23.48 -19.98
N LYS A 371 -0.65 22.47 -19.54
CA LYS A 371 -0.28 21.62 -18.40
C LYS A 371 1.00 20.80 -18.67
N PHE A 372 1.15 20.24 -19.87
CA PHE A 372 2.40 19.59 -20.25
C PHE A 372 3.58 20.56 -20.35
N LYS A 373 3.35 21.79 -20.82
CA LYS A 373 4.38 22.82 -20.85
C LYS A 373 4.80 23.23 -19.43
N GLU A 374 3.84 23.50 -18.55
CA GLU A 374 4.09 23.80 -17.13
C GLU A 374 4.88 22.69 -16.45
N PHE A 375 4.49 21.43 -16.69
CA PHE A 375 5.25 20.27 -16.23
C PHE A 375 6.69 20.33 -16.74
N ILE A 376 6.91 20.44 -18.06
CA ILE A 376 8.26 20.48 -18.64
C ILE A 376 9.08 21.67 -18.10
N ASP A 377 8.49 22.86 -17.99
CA ASP A 377 9.18 24.07 -17.56
C ASP A 377 9.72 23.99 -16.13
N LYS A 378 9.11 23.17 -15.25
CA LYS A 378 9.59 22.96 -13.87
C LYS A 378 11.00 22.34 -13.83
N ASP A 379 11.26 21.37 -14.72
CA ASP A 379 12.60 20.77 -14.89
C ASP A 379 12.77 20.32 -16.35
N PRO A 380 13.19 21.22 -17.25
CA PRO A 380 13.19 20.96 -18.69
C PRO A 380 14.08 19.79 -19.09
N ALA A 381 15.21 19.61 -18.41
CA ALA A 381 16.14 18.54 -18.73
C ALA A 381 15.55 17.19 -18.36
N ARG A 382 15.09 17.05 -17.11
CA ARG A 382 14.59 15.79 -16.57
C ARG A 382 13.23 15.41 -17.13
N HIS A 383 12.30 16.36 -17.26
CA HIS A 383 10.96 16.06 -17.74
C HIS A 383 10.95 15.72 -19.23
N LYS A 384 11.78 16.37 -20.06
CA LYS A 384 11.97 15.92 -21.45
C LYS A 384 12.59 14.53 -21.51
N GLN A 385 13.54 14.24 -20.62
CA GLN A 385 14.16 12.91 -20.56
C GLN A 385 13.12 11.83 -20.19
N LEU A 386 12.26 12.07 -19.18
CA LEU A 386 11.16 11.18 -18.84
C LEU A 386 10.26 10.89 -20.06
N LEU A 387 9.87 11.92 -20.81
CA LEU A 387 9.02 11.75 -22.00
C LEU A 387 9.71 10.90 -23.09
N ARG A 388 11.01 11.10 -23.31
CA ARG A 388 11.81 10.28 -24.25
C ARG A 388 11.95 8.83 -23.77
N ASP A 389 12.19 8.63 -22.48
CA ASP A 389 12.33 7.30 -21.88
C ASP A 389 11.00 6.54 -21.92
N ALA A 390 9.88 7.25 -21.76
CA ALA A 390 8.52 6.76 -22.00
C ALA A 390 8.23 6.44 -23.48
N GLY A 391 9.15 6.74 -24.40
CA GLY A 391 9.04 6.38 -25.81
C GLY A 391 8.33 7.40 -26.69
N LEU A 392 8.12 8.64 -26.20
CA LEU A 392 7.58 9.70 -27.04
C LEU A 392 8.64 10.15 -28.06
N PRO A 393 8.25 10.32 -29.34
CA PRO A 393 9.19 10.76 -30.37
C PRO A 393 9.56 12.24 -30.17
N GLU A 394 10.81 12.60 -30.48
CA GLU A 394 11.34 13.95 -30.26
C GLU A 394 10.46 15.08 -30.84
N PRO A 395 9.87 14.96 -32.05
CA PRO A 395 9.01 16.02 -32.58
C PRO A 395 7.76 16.27 -31.73
N LEU A 396 7.26 15.27 -31.00
CA LEU A 396 6.12 15.41 -30.10
C LEU A 396 6.56 16.04 -28.77
N VAL A 397 7.72 15.63 -28.24
CA VAL A 397 8.32 16.23 -27.02
C VAL A 397 8.55 17.74 -27.22
N LYS A 398 9.10 18.14 -28.38
CA LYS A 398 9.28 19.55 -28.76
C LYS A 398 7.94 20.31 -28.75
N ARG A 399 6.90 19.77 -29.37
CA ARG A 399 5.55 20.38 -29.41
C ARG A 399 4.92 20.53 -28.02
N LEU A 400 5.09 19.51 -27.16
CA LEU A 400 4.64 19.55 -25.76
C LEU A 400 5.39 20.62 -24.95
N ALA A 401 6.69 20.83 -25.22
CA ALA A 401 7.48 21.90 -24.65
C ALA A 401 7.13 23.30 -25.22
N GLY A 402 6.26 23.37 -26.23
CA GLY A 402 5.89 24.61 -26.91
C GLY A 402 6.88 25.05 -27.99
N GLU A 403 7.82 24.20 -28.37
CA GLU A 403 8.82 24.47 -29.41
C GLU A 403 8.23 24.24 -30.81
N GLU A 404 8.63 25.07 -31.76
CA GLU A 404 8.29 24.89 -33.17
C GLU A 404 9.20 23.83 -33.83
N THR A 405 8.61 22.93 -34.62
CA THR A 405 9.35 21.92 -35.37
C THR A 405 8.58 21.49 -36.61
N GLU A 406 9.29 21.32 -37.72
CA GLU A 406 8.73 20.79 -38.97
C GLU A 406 8.90 19.26 -39.08
N GLU A 407 9.58 18.64 -38.11
CA GLU A 407 9.80 17.20 -38.09
C GLU A 407 8.47 16.45 -37.95
N LYS A 408 8.29 15.45 -38.81
CA LYS A 408 7.09 14.59 -38.85
C LYS A 408 7.31 13.35 -37.99
N VAL A 409 6.23 12.92 -37.31
CA VAL A 409 6.17 11.62 -36.64
C VAL A 409 5.56 10.61 -37.61
N LYS A 410 6.17 9.42 -37.73
CA LYS A 410 5.60 8.32 -38.53
C LYS A 410 4.60 7.52 -37.69
N ALA A 411 3.52 7.08 -38.32
CA ALA A 411 2.61 6.08 -37.79
C ALA A 411 3.36 4.88 -37.20
N GLN A 412 2.99 4.45 -36.00
CA GLN A 412 3.39 3.14 -35.48
C GLN A 412 2.14 2.29 -35.27
N THR A 413 2.06 1.17 -35.98
CA THR A 413 1.07 0.14 -35.67
C THR A 413 1.61 -0.71 -34.51
N ILE A 414 0.96 -0.64 -33.36
CA ILE A 414 1.38 -1.36 -32.16
C ILE A 414 0.51 -2.61 -32.00
N THR A 415 1.15 -3.79 -31.95
CA THR A 415 0.49 -5.06 -31.60
C THR A 415 0.19 -5.11 -30.10
N MET A 416 -0.65 -6.06 -29.65
CA MET A 416 -0.91 -6.24 -28.22
C MET A 416 0.38 -6.51 -27.41
N ASP A 417 1.32 -7.29 -27.95
CA ASP A 417 2.62 -7.51 -27.30
C ASP A 417 3.48 -6.25 -27.31
N GLY A 418 3.42 -5.46 -28.39
CA GLY A 418 4.06 -4.14 -28.45
C GLY A 418 3.49 -3.19 -27.40
N LEU A 419 2.19 -3.21 -27.17
CA LEU A 419 1.50 -2.39 -26.18
C LEU A 419 1.95 -2.74 -24.76
N LYS A 420 2.00 -4.03 -24.43
CA LYS A 420 2.50 -4.50 -23.12
C LYS A 420 3.95 -4.08 -22.88
N LYS A 421 4.81 -4.23 -23.89
CA LYS A 421 6.21 -3.76 -23.79
C LYS A 421 6.30 -2.26 -23.57
N LEU A 422 5.44 -1.49 -24.23
CA LEU A 422 5.39 -0.04 -24.05
C LEU A 422 4.93 0.35 -22.64
N ILE A 423 3.89 -0.31 -22.12
CA ILE A 423 3.45 -0.15 -20.72
C ILE A 423 4.59 -0.39 -19.74
N THR A 424 5.30 -1.52 -19.89
CA THR A 424 6.44 -1.85 -19.03
C THR A 424 7.53 -0.78 -19.10
N ARG A 425 7.91 -0.37 -20.31
CA ARG A 425 8.93 0.68 -20.52
C ARG A 425 8.54 2.00 -19.87
N ILE A 426 7.28 2.44 -20.04
CA ILE A 426 6.79 3.70 -19.44
C ILE A 426 6.78 3.58 -17.91
N GLY A 427 6.32 2.44 -17.37
CA GLY A 427 6.32 2.18 -15.93
C GLY A 427 7.74 2.22 -15.35
N GLU A 428 8.73 1.63 -16.03
CA GLU A 428 10.14 1.70 -15.62
C GLU A 428 10.69 3.14 -15.64
N ALA A 429 10.42 3.89 -16.72
CA ALA A 429 10.86 5.28 -16.83
C ALA A 429 10.28 6.14 -15.68
N ARG A 430 9.00 5.96 -15.35
CA ARG A 430 8.36 6.65 -14.23
C ARG A 430 8.92 6.21 -12.87
N LYS A 431 9.16 4.92 -12.65
CA LYS A 431 9.78 4.43 -11.40
C LYS A 431 11.16 5.04 -11.18
N VAL A 432 11.97 5.18 -12.24
CA VAL A 432 13.28 5.85 -12.15
C VAL A 432 13.11 7.33 -11.80
N TYR A 433 12.18 8.02 -12.47
CA TYR A 433 11.88 9.42 -12.21
C TYR A 433 11.42 9.67 -10.77
N GLU A 434 10.47 8.89 -10.27
CA GLU A 434 9.97 9.02 -8.90
C GLU A 434 11.04 8.68 -7.85
N ALA A 435 11.86 7.65 -8.11
CA ALA A 435 12.96 7.29 -7.21
C ALA A 435 14.00 8.41 -7.10
N GLN A 436 14.29 9.11 -8.19
CA GLN A 436 15.17 10.29 -8.18
C GLN A 436 14.54 11.43 -7.37
N LYS A 437 13.24 11.69 -7.55
CA LYS A 437 12.50 12.77 -6.88
C LYS A 437 12.51 12.54 -5.37
N LEU A 438 12.29 11.29 -4.95
CA LEU A 438 12.34 10.90 -3.55
C LEU A 438 13.74 11.06 -2.93
N ARG A 439 14.81 10.72 -3.68
CA ARG A 439 16.19 10.89 -3.21
C ARG A 439 16.56 12.35 -3.02
N GLU A 440 16.15 13.22 -3.93
CA GLU A 440 16.38 14.66 -3.83
C GLU A 440 15.64 15.27 -2.64
N ARG A 441 14.37 14.88 -2.43
CA ARG A 441 13.60 15.27 -1.25
C ARG A 441 14.22 14.79 0.06
N ALA A 442 14.82 13.61 0.09
CA ALA A 442 15.51 13.11 1.27
C ALA A 442 16.87 13.80 1.52
N ALA A 443 17.42 14.49 0.52
CA ALA A 443 18.71 15.19 0.59
C ALA A 443 18.55 16.69 0.89
N ALA A 444 17.40 17.28 0.55
CA ALA A 444 16.97 18.62 0.95
C ALA A 444 16.50 18.63 2.41
#